data_AF-A0A1I1TED7-F1
#
_entry.id   AF-A0A1I1TED7-F1
#
_cell.length_a   1.000
_cell.length_b   1.000
_cell.length_c   1.000
_cell.angle_alpha   90.00
_cell.angle_beta   90.00
_cell.angle_gamma   90.00
#
_symmetry.space_group_name_H-M   'P 1'
#
loop_
_entity.id
_entity.type
_entity.pdbx_description
1 polymer ?
#
loop_
_entity_poly.entity_id
_entity_poly.type
_entity_poly.pdbx_seq_one_letter_code
_entity_poly.pdbx_strand_id
1 'polypeptide(L)'
;MIVDSVKKVDVTNVIKKLHVIFNVTSDRALSTALGLSLGTVGASLKRNTLPWEGIITACLDKGISLDELFSIEVQSQYERKSTLVINQTKANLDVDQPATTTNVSTNKASYLEIDKMIESIMDEVLAPKNLSAERILLVRKSLRPVLVDAALEYSGDRTIVTAVARSTISLV
;
A
#
# COMPACT_ATOMS: atom_id res chain seq x y z
N MET A 1 -10.66 25.12 24.29
CA MET A 1 -9.73 25.55 23.22
C MET A 1 -8.91 24.32 22.85
N ILE A 2 -9.26 23.64 21.76
CA ILE A 2 -8.52 22.46 21.31
C ILE A 2 -7.28 22.99 20.60
N VAL A 3 -6.11 22.76 21.18
CA VAL A 3 -4.85 23.04 20.50
C VAL A 3 -4.61 21.87 19.56
N ASP A 4 -4.97 22.03 18.29
CA ASP A 4 -4.56 21.10 17.25
C ASP A 4 -3.04 20.99 17.30
N SER A 5 -2.55 19.84 17.75
CA SER A 5 -1.14 19.49 17.69
C SER A 5 -0.80 19.14 16.24
N VAL A 6 -0.89 20.13 15.36
CA VAL A 6 -0.47 20.00 13.96
C VAL A 6 1.02 19.76 13.98
N LYS A 7 1.44 18.58 13.52
CA LYS A 7 2.83 18.22 13.33
C LYS A 7 3.47 19.31 12.46
N LYS A 8 4.34 20.12 13.05
CA LYS A 8 4.94 21.28 12.38
C LYS A 8 5.85 20.76 11.27
N VAL A 9 5.50 21.05 10.01
CA VAL A 9 6.32 20.67 8.86
C VAL A 9 7.55 21.58 8.83
N ASP A 10 8.74 20.97 8.84
CA ASP A 10 10.00 21.70 8.70
C ASP A 10 10.22 22.12 7.24
N VAL A 11 9.76 23.33 6.91
CA VAL A 11 9.82 23.93 5.56
C VAL A 11 11.25 23.91 5.00
N THR A 12 12.25 24.22 5.82
CA THR A 12 13.67 24.19 5.42
C THR A 12 14.13 22.79 5.02
N ASN A 13 13.62 21.74 5.67
CA ASN A 13 13.97 20.37 5.34
C ASN A 13 13.34 19.94 4.01
N VAL A 14 12.08 20.33 3.79
CA VAL A 14 11.37 20.07 2.53
C VAL A 14 12.07 20.74 1.35
N ILE A 15 12.51 21.99 1.50
CA ILE A 15 13.24 22.70 0.44
C ILE A 15 14.58 22.04 0.14
N LYS A 16 15.35 21.63 1.16
CA LYS A 16 16.60 20.89 0.96
C LYS A 16 16.38 19.58 0.19
N LYS A 17 15.33 18.84 0.52
CA LYS A 17 14.97 17.62 -0.22
C LYS A 17 14.56 17.94 -1.66
N LEU A 18 13.83 19.03 -1.87
CA LEU A 18 13.50 19.52 -3.20
C LEU A 18 14.78 19.77 -4.02
N HIS A 19 15.80 20.40 -3.45
CA HIS A 19 17.10 20.56 -4.12
C HIS A 19 17.74 19.22 -4.50
N VAL A 20 17.68 18.22 -3.63
CA VAL A 20 18.24 16.88 -3.89
C VAL A 20 17.45 16.15 -4.98
N ILE A 21 16.13 16.10 -4.87
CA ILE A 21 15.25 15.37 -5.79
C ILE A 21 15.28 15.98 -7.19
N PHE A 22 15.22 17.32 -7.28
CA PHE A 22 15.31 18.01 -8.57
C PHE A 22 16.76 18.11 -9.08
N ASN A 23 17.75 17.68 -8.30
CA ASN A 23 19.18 17.78 -8.60
C ASN A 23 19.62 19.22 -8.94
N VAL A 24 19.17 20.18 -8.14
CA VAL A 24 19.39 21.61 -8.35
C VAL A 24 20.20 22.20 -7.20
N THR A 25 21.24 22.98 -7.53
CA THR A 25 22.12 23.62 -6.53
C THR A 25 21.74 25.07 -6.19
N SER A 26 20.85 25.70 -6.95
CA SER A 26 20.48 27.12 -6.79
C SER A 26 18.97 27.33 -6.67
N ASP A 27 18.54 28.19 -5.74
CA ASP A 27 17.14 28.59 -5.54
C ASP A 27 16.49 29.12 -6.82
N ARG A 28 17.29 29.75 -7.69
CA ARG A 28 16.80 30.21 -9.00
C ARG A 28 16.40 29.06 -9.89
N ALA A 29 17.25 28.06 -10.04
CA ALA A 29 16.94 26.88 -10.82
C ALA A 29 15.78 26.07 -10.19
N LEU A 30 15.66 26.07 -8.85
CA LEU A 30 14.53 25.45 -8.17
C LEU A 30 13.23 26.20 -8.50
N SER A 31 13.25 27.53 -8.49
CA SER A 31 12.08 28.34 -8.86
C SER A 31 11.61 28.06 -10.29
N THR A 32 12.55 27.90 -11.23
CA THR A 32 12.24 27.48 -12.61
C THR A 32 11.66 26.07 -12.68
N ALA A 33 12.22 25.11 -11.92
CA ALA A 33 11.71 23.75 -11.86
C ALA A 33 10.29 23.67 -11.27
N LEU A 34 9.96 24.57 -10.33
CA LEU A 34 8.63 24.68 -9.72
C LEU A 34 7.64 25.52 -10.54
N GLY A 35 8.09 26.17 -11.62
CA GLY A 35 7.26 27.11 -12.38
C GLY A 35 6.88 28.38 -11.59
N LEU A 36 7.64 28.74 -10.56
CA LEU A 36 7.39 29.89 -9.69
C LEU A 36 8.39 31.01 -9.94
N SER A 37 8.02 32.24 -9.57
CA SER A 37 8.99 33.34 -9.53
C SER A 37 9.97 33.15 -8.38
N LEU A 38 11.22 33.58 -8.57
CA LEU A 38 12.25 33.57 -7.51
C LEU A 38 11.80 34.35 -6.27
N GLY A 39 11.05 35.45 -6.47
CA GLY A 39 10.49 36.25 -5.38
C GLY A 39 9.46 35.48 -4.55
N THR A 40 8.64 34.64 -5.20
CA THR A 40 7.65 33.78 -4.52
C THR A 40 8.34 32.75 -3.64
N VAL A 41 9.33 32.03 -4.17
CA VAL A 41 10.10 31.03 -3.41
C VAL A 41 10.79 31.68 -2.19
N GLY A 42 11.43 32.84 -2.39
CA GLY A 42 12.07 33.58 -1.30
C GLY A 42 11.09 34.11 -0.25
N ALA A 43 9.90 34.57 -0.65
CA ALA A 43 8.86 35.02 0.27
C ALA A 43 8.30 33.86 1.11
N SER A 44 8.08 32.70 0.49
CA SER A 44 7.66 31.47 1.17
C SER A 44 8.68 31.02 2.20
N LEU A 45 9.97 31.01 1.85
CA LEU A 45 11.05 30.66 2.78
C LEU A 45 11.09 31.63 3.98
N LYS A 46 10.99 32.94 3.74
CA LYS A 46 10.97 33.96 4.81
C LYS A 46 9.77 33.84 5.73
N ARG A 47 8.61 33.44 5.19
CA ARG A 47 7.36 33.25 5.94
C ARG A 47 7.28 31.88 6.60
N ASN A 48 8.26 31.01 6.39
CA ASN A 48 8.25 29.62 6.84
C ASN A 48 6.98 28.89 6.34
N THR A 49 6.63 29.10 5.06
CA THR A 49 5.52 28.44 4.38
C THR A 49 6.00 27.78 3.10
N LEU A 50 5.26 26.78 2.61
CA LEU A 50 5.58 26.08 1.37
C LEU A 50 4.67 26.57 0.24
N PRO A 51 5.21 26.80 -0.98
CA PRO A 51 4.38 27.07 -2.15
C PRO A 51 3.79 25.74 -2.66
N TRP A 52 2.69 25.33 -2.05
CA TRP A 52 2.05 24.03 -2.33
C TRP A 52 1.73 23.81 -3.80
N GLU A 53 1.16 24.82 -4.46
CA GLU A 53 0.80 24.74 -5.88
C GLU A 53 2.00 24.37 -6.76
N GLY A 54 3.11 25.09 -6.64
CA GLY A 54 4.30 24.81 -7.46
C GLY A 54 4.99 23.49 -7.14
N ILE A 55 4.89 23.03 -5.89
CA ILE A 55 5.42 21.71 -5.49
C ILE A 55 4.57 20.61 -6.12
N ILE A 56 3.25 20.71 -6.04
CA ILE A 56 2.32 19.69 -6.56
C ILE A 56 2.45 19.57 -8.08
N THR A 57 2.47 20.69 -8.81
CA THR A 57 2.61 20.67 -10.27
C THR A 57 3.96 20.08 -10.69
N ALA A 58 5.06 20.49 -10.05
CA ALA A 58 6.38 19.98 -10.37
C ALA A 58 6.55 18.49 -10.03
N CYS A 59 5.96 18.03 -8.93
CA CYS A 59 5.92 16.60 -8.59
C CYS A 59 5.10 15.80 -9.61
N LEU A 60 3.97 16.34 -10.08
CA LEU A 60 3.14 15.71 -11.11
C LEU A 60 3.91 15.59 -12.44
N ASP A 61 4.58 16.65 -12.87
CA ASP A 61 5.33 16.69 -14.13
C ASP A 61 6.53 15.74 -14.12
N LYS A 62 7.14 15.50 -12.96
CA LYS A 62 8.31 14.63 -12.78
C LYS A 62 7.96 13.21 -12.31
N GLY A 63 6.71 12.94 -11.94
CA GLY A 63 6.30 11.66 -11.37
C GLY A 63 6.88 11.37 -9.99
N ILE A 64 7.21 12.39 -9.20
CA ILE A 64 7.77 12.26 -7.86
C ILE A 64 6.64 12.11 -6.85
N SER A 65 6.74 11.12 -5.95
CA SER A 65 5.76 10.96 -4.87
C SER A 65 5.94 12.04 -3.79
N LEU A 66 4.84 12.63 -3.32
CA LEU A 66 4.89 13.59 -2.21
C LEU A 66 5.29 12.90 -0.90
N ASP A 67 4.98 11.61 -0.75
CA ASP A 67 5.34 10.84 0.44
C ASP A 67 6.86 10.76 0.63
N GLU A 68 7.60 10.57 -0.47
CA GLU A 68 9.06 10.61 -0.49
C GLU A 68 9.60 12.01 -0.12
N LEU A 69 8.99 13.06 -0.67
CA LEU A 69 9.37 14.45 -0.37
C LEU A 69 9.19 14.78 1.12
N PHE A 70 8.07 14.38 1.72
CA PHE A 70 7.79 14.66 3.13
C PHE A 70 8.36 13.60 4.09
N SER A 71 8.99 12.54 3.58
CA SER A 71 9.36 11.34 4.36
C SER A 71 8.20 10.88 5.24
N ILE A 72 7.02 10.81 4.65
CA ILE A 72 5.88 10.22 5.32
C ILE A 72 6.13 8.72 5.27
N GLU A 73 6.50 8.13 6.40
CA GLU A 73 6.43 6.69 6.58
C GLU A 73 4.95 6.31 6.54
N VAL A 74 4.48 5.95 5.34
CA VAL A 74 3.16 5.39 5.18
C VAL A 74 3.19 4.03 5.87
N GLN A 75 2.64 3.96 7.08
CA GLN A 75 2.28 2.67 7.66
C GLN A 75 1.26 2.05 6.71
N SER A 76 1.71 1.04 5.97
CA SER A 76 1.02 0.41 4.86
C SER A 76 -0.30 -0.22 5.32
N GLN A 77 -1.35 0.58 5.44
CA GLN A 77 -2.73 0.11 5.60
C GLN A 77 -3.67 0.61 4.50
N TYR A 78 -3.20 1.49 3.59
CA TYR A 78 -4.07 2.15 2.61
C TYR A 78 -3.62 2.10 1.15
N GLU A 79 -2.63 1.29 0.77
CA GLU A 79 -2.38 0.98 -0.64
C GLU A 79 -3.45 0.01 -1.19
N ARG A 80 -4.69 0.49 -1.33
CA ARG A 80 -5.76 -0.23 -2.05
C ARG A 80 -6.57 0.63 -3.01
N LYS A 81 -6.24 1.89 -3.26
CA LYS A 81 -7.10 2.73 -4.10
C LYS A 81 -6.38 3.65 -5.08
N SER A 82 -5.48 3.12 -5.90
CA SER A 82 -5.06 3.83 -7.13
C SER A 82 -4.25 2.94 -8.07
N THR A 83 -4.81 1.81 -8.48
CA THR A 83 -4.44 1.22 -9.76
C THR A 83 -5.73 0.90 -10.49
N LEU A 84 -6.30 1.93 -11.12
CA LEU A 84 -7.27 1.74 -12.17
C LEU A 84 -6.58 0.96 -13.29
N VAL A 85 -6.97 -0.31 -13.38
CA VAL A 85 -6.60 -1.26 -14.42
C VAL A 85 -7.07 -0.68 -15.76
N ILE A 86 -6.16 -0.06 -16.49
CA ILE A 86 -6.22 -0.01 -17.95
C ILE A 86 -4.97 -0.73 -18.40
N ASN A 87 -5.11 -2.00 -18.76
CA ASN A 87 -4.40 -2.58 -19.88
C ASN A 87 -5.18 -3.80 -20.36
N GLN A 88 -5.84 -3.55 -21.49
CA GLN A 88 -6.47 -4.53 -22.34
C GLN A 88 -5.45 -5.61 -22.69
N THR A 89 -5.74 -6.85 -22.31
CA THR A 89 -5.07 -8.04 -22.82
C THR A 89 -5.29 -8.15 -24.33
N LYS A 90 -4.21 -8.18 -25.12
CA LYS A 90 -4.10 -9.04 -26.31
C LYS A 90 -2.64 -9.11 -26.83
N ALA A 91 -2.16 -10.36 -26.90
CA ALA A 91 -1.04 -10.89 -27.71
C ALA A 91 0.39 -10.41 -27.34
N ASN A 92 1.47 -11.19 -27.37
CA ASN A 92 1.80 -12.61 -27.57
C ASN A 92 3.32 -12.75 -27.23
N LEU A 93 3.76 -13.93 -26.73
CA LEU A 93 5.02 -14.69 -27.02
C LEU A 93 6.33 -13.87 -27.20
N ASP A 94 7.52 -14.14 -26.62
CA ASP A 94 8.19 -15.39 -26.22
C ASP A 94 9.60 -15.05 -25.62
N VAL A 95 10.22 -16.04 -24.94
CA VAL A 95 11.66 -16.25 -24.66
C VAL A 95 12.46 -15.44 -23.59
N ASP A 96 13.09 -16.24 -22.71
CA ASP A 96 14.31 -16.13 -21.87
C ASP A 96 14.38 -15.29 -20.57
N GLN A 97 14.55 -16.03 -19.46
CA GLN A 97 15.31 -15.66 -18.26
C GLN A 97 16.80 -15.47 -18.62
N PRO A 98 17.61 -14.63 -17.91
CA PRO A 98 17.68 -14.63 -16.43
C PRO A 98 18.03 -13.27 -15.78
N ALA A 99 17.54 -12.97 -14.58
CA ALA A 99 18.28 -12.26 -13.52
C ALA A 99 17.41 -11.95 -12.30
N THR A 100 17.89 -12.40 -11.14
CA THR A 100 17.68 -11.86 -9.80
C THR A 100 17.39 -10.35 -9.75
N THR A 101 16.27 -9.94 -9.15
CA THR A 101 16.20 -8.77 -8.26
C THR A 101 15.03 -8.95 -7.29
N THR A 102 15.43 -9.41 -6.12
CA THR A 102 14.83 -9.44 -4.80
C THR A 102 14.02 -8.17 -4.46
N ASN A 103 12.92 -8.36 -3.72
CA ASN A 103 12.30 -7.40 -2.77
C ASN A 103 11.01 -6.65 -3.15
N VAL A 104 10.13 -7.18 -4.02
CA VAL A 104 8.70 -6.76 -4.09
C VAL A 104 7.72 -7.95 -3.97
N SER A 105 8.22 -9.19 -4.04
CA SER A 105 7.39 -10.41 -4.06
C SER A 105 7.01 -10.96 -2.68
N THR A 106 7.54 -10.44 -1.57
CA THR A 106 7.35 -11.02 -0.22
C THR A 106 5.95 -10.82 0.32
N ASN A 107 5.35 -9.63 0.15
CA ASN A 107 4.01 -9.34 0.69
C ASN A 107 2.88 -9.97 -0.14
N LYS A 108 3.08 -10.15 -1.45
CA LYS A 108 2.11 -10.85 -2.31
C LYS A 108 2.20 -12.37 -2.12
N ALA A 109 3.40 -12.89 -1.87
CA ALA A 109 3.62 -14.29 -1.54
C ALA A 109 2.97 -14.65 -0.20
N SER A 110 3.13 -13.82 0.84
CA SER A 110 2.54 -14.09 2.16
C SER A 110 1.00 -14.12 2.15
N TYR A 111 0.34 -13.20 1.41
CA TYR A 111 -1.12 -13.24 1.28
C TYR A 111 -1.62 -14.45 0.48
N LEU A 112 -0.91 -14.81 -0.60
CA LEU A 112 -1.25 -15.99 -1.40
C LEU A 112 -1.02 -17.30 -0.62
N GLU A 113 -0.01 -17.33 0.24
CA GLU A 113 0.26 -18.43 1.17
C GLU A 113 -0.84 -18.57 2.22
N ILE A 114 -1.32 -17.44 2.77
CA ILE A 114 -2.45 -17.41 3.71
C ILE A 114 -3.76 -17.88 3.04
N ASP A 115 -4.09 -17.39 1.83
CA ASP A 115 -5.32 -17.81 1.13
C ASP A 115 -5.29 -19.31 0.76
N LYS A 116 -4.12 -19.83 0.34
CA LYS A 116 -3.93 -21.28 0.12
C LYS A 116 -4.07 -22.08 1.41
N MET A 117 -3.56 -21.57 2.52
CA MET A 117 -3.69 -22.21 3.83
C MET A 117 -5.15 -22.26 4.29
N ILE A 118 -5.89 -21.16 4.13
CA ILE A 118 -7.32 -21.09 4.44
C ILE A 118 -8.09 -22.12 3.60
N GLU A 119 -7.83 -22.21 2.31
CA GLU A 119 -8.51 -23.18 1.44
C GLU A 119 -8.20 -24.63 1.82
N SER A 120 -6.95 -24.94 2.17
CA SER A 120 -6.57 -26.27 2.68
C SER A 120 -7.26 -26.62 4.00
N ILE A 121 -7.43 -25.65 4.92
CA ILE A 121 -8.12 -25.87 6.20
C ILE A 121 -9.63 -26.04 5.96
N MET A 122 -10.20 -25.27 5.03
CA MET A 122 -11.60 -25.40 4.62
C MET A 122 -11.89 -26.81 4.10
N ASP A 123 -11.07 -27.30 3.19
CA ASP A 123 -11.20 -28.65 2.64
C ASP A 123 -11.01 -29.72 3.73
N GLU A 124 -10.03 -29.55 4.63
CA GLU A 124 -9.78 -30.50 5.74
C GLU A 124 -10.95 -30.60 6.72
N VAL A 125 -11.59 -29.48 7.07
CA VAL A 125 -12.69 -29.47 8.05
C VAL A 125 -14.04 -29.82 7.41
N LEU A 126 -14.21 -29.58 6.12
CA LEU A 126 -15.42 -29.94 5.38
C LEU A 126 -15.41 -31.38 4.84
N ALA A 127 -14.24 -31.95 4.50
CA ALA A 127 -14.10 -33.34 4.02
C ALA A 127 -14.75 -34.43 4.90
N PRO A 128 -14.62 -34.42 6.25
CA PRO A 128 -15.21 -35.47 7.09
C PRO A 128 -16.73 -35.32 7.28
N LYS A 129 -17.31 -34.19 6.88
CA LYS A 129 -18.70 -33.87 7.14
C LYS A 129 -19.47 -34.04 5.82
N ASN A 130 -20.07 -35.22 5.61
CA ASN A 130 -20.94 -35.56 4.47
C ASN A 130 -22.17 -34.63 4.34
N LEU A 131 -21.96 -33.34 4.06
CA LEU A 131 -23.02 -32.35 3.87
C LEU A 131 -23.48 -32.33 2.41
N SER A 132 -24.75 -31.99 2.20
CA SER A 132 -25.26 -31.63 0.88
C SER A 132 -24.46 -30.44 0.31
N ALA A 133 -24.22 -30.44 -1.00
CA ALA A 133 -23.46 -29.41 -1.70
C ALA A 133 -23.94 -27.99 -1.40
N GLU A 134 -25.25 -27.80 -1.23
CA GLU A 134 -25.84 -26.50 -0.86
C GLU A 134 -25.40 -26.03 0.53
N ARG A 135 -25.33 -26.96 1.50
CA ARG A 135 -24.94 -26.64 2.88
C ARG A 135 -23.43 -26.42 2.98
N ILE A 136 -22.63 -27.13 2.17
CA ILE A 136 -21.18 -26.88 2.03
C ILE A 136 -20.92 -25.48 1.49
N LEU A 137 -21.65 -25.05 0.46
CA LEU A 137 -21.51 -23.70 -0.11
C LEU A 137 -21.88 -22.61 0.89
N LEU A 138 -22.94 -22.83 1.66
CA LEU A 138 -23.41 -21.87 2.66
C LEU A 138 -22.42 -21.72 3.82
N VAL A 139 -21.88 -22.85 4.31
CA VAL A 139 -20.82 -22.87 5.33
C VAL A 139 -19.55 -22.22 4.77
N ARG A 140 -19.17 -22.49 3.51
CA ARG A 140 -17.98 -21.86 2.90
C ARG A 140 -18.10 -20.35 2.79
N LYS A 141 -19.30 -19.86 2.49
CA LYS A 141 -19.59 -18.42 2.40
C LYS A 141 -19.48 -17.72 3.77
N SER A 142 -19.89 -18.37 4.86
CA SER A 142 -19.82 -17.80 6.21
C SER A 142 -18.46 -17.99 6.88
N LEU A 143 -17.79 -19.10 6.59
CA LEU A 143 -16.55 -19.49 7.26
C LEU A 143 -15.31 -18.79 6.67
N ARG A 144 -15.31 -18.50 5.37
CA ARG A 144 -14.19 -17.79 4.71
C ARG A 144 -13.85 -16.43 5.35
N PRO A 145 -14.81 -15.50 5.58
CA PRO A 145 -14.47 -14.23 6.21
C PRO A 145 -13.93 -14.41 7.65
N VAL A 146 -14.50 -15.33 8.43
CA VAL A 146 -14.05 -15.63 9.79
C VAL A 146 -12.62 -16.17 9.82
N LEU A 147 -12.27 -17.04 8.88
CA LEU A 147 -10.92 -17.59 8.75
C LEU A 147 -9.90 -16.57 8.26
N VAL A 148 -10.31 -15.65 7.37
CA VAL A 148 -9.46 -14.56 6.92
C VAL A 148 -9.14 -13.63 8.08
N ASP A 149 -10.14 -13.26 8.89
CA ASP A 149 -9.93 -12.40 10.06
C ASP A 149 -9.03 -13.09 11.09
N ALA A 150 -9.27 -14.37 11.39
CA ALA A 150 -8.42 -15.14 12.29
C ALA A 150 -6.98 -15.32 11.76
N ALA A 151 -6.80 -15.57 10.47
CA ALA A 151 -5.47 -15.71 9.88
C ALA A 151 -4.68 -14.39 9.94
N LEU A 152 -5.36 -13.24 9.81
CA LEU A 152 -4.73 -11.93 9.94
C LEU A 152 -4.38 -11.60 11.41
N GLU A 153 -5.24 -11.95 12.36
CA GLU A 153 -5.03 -11.69 13.79
C GLU A 153 -3.90 -12.54 14.37
N TYR A 154 -3.83 -13.82 13.99
CA TYR A 154 -2.86 -14.79 14.53
C TYR A 154 -1.64 -15.01 13.62
N SER A 155 -1.33 -14.05 12.74
CA SER A 155 -0.14 -14.09 11.86
C SER A 155 -0.01 -15.36 11.00
N GLY A 156 -1.13 -15.97 10.62
CA GLY A 156 -1.15 -17.18 9.81
C GLY A 156 -0.81 -18.47 10.56
N ASP A 157 -0.99 -18.53 11.89
CA ASP A 157 -0.82 -19.80 12.62
C ASP A 157 -1.92 -20.81 12.25
N ARG A 158 -1.52 -21.87 11.54
CA ARG A 158 -2.41 -22.95 11.08
C ARG A 158 -3.17 -23.61 12.20
N THR A 159 -2.56 -23.79 13.37
CA THR A 159 -3.18 -24.52 14.47
C THR A 159 -4.37 -23.76 15.05
N ILE A 160 -4.20 -22.45 15.24
CA ILE A 160 -5.24 -21.55 15.75
C ILE A 160 -6.35 -21.39 14.72
N VAL A 161 -6.00 -21.15 13.45
CA VAL A 161 -6.98 -21.02 12.36
C VAL A 161 -7.80 -22.31 12.18
N THR A 162 -7.19 -23.48 12.34
CA THR A 162 -7.91 -24.77 12.30
C THR A 162 -8.82 -24.97 13.52
N ALA A 163 -8.40 -24.54 14.71
CA ALA A 163 -9.24 -24.59 15.91
C ALA A 163 -10.46 -23.67 15.78
N VAL A 164 -10.26 -22.45 15.26
CA VAL A 164 -11.34 -21.51 14.94
C VAL A 164 -12.29 -22.13 13.92
N ALA A 165 -11.77 -22.71 12.82
CA ALA A 165 -12.58 -23.38 11.80
C ALA A 165 -13.53 -24.44 12.39
N ARG A 166 -12.99 -25.31 13.26
CA ARG A 166 -13.74 -26.38 13.92
C ARG A 166 -14.80 -25.84 14.87
N SER A 167 -14.48 -24.77 15.61
CA SER A 167 -15.42 -24.12 16.52
C SER A 167 -16.59 -23.47 15.78
N THR A 168 -16.33 -22.76 14.70
CA THR A 168 -17.35 -22.06 13.90
C THR A 168 -18.29 -23.05 13.22
N ILE A 169 -17.79 -24.19 12.72
CA ILE A 169 -18.63 -25.24 12.14
C ILE A 169 -19.50 -25.94 13.19
N SER A 170 -19.05 -26.02 14.45
CA SER A 170 -19.88 -26.59 15.52
C SER A 170 -21.03 -25.66 15.96
N LEU A 171 -20.94 -24.36 15.63
CA LEU A 171 -21.93 -23.34 15.97
C LEU A 171 -23.01 -23.16 14.89
N VAL A 172 -22.84 -23.75 13.70
CA VAL A 172 -23.72 -23.65 12.51
C VAL A 172 -24.41 -24.97 12.20
#